data_AF-A0A1W1BPU9-F1
#
_entry.id   AF-A0A1W1BPU9-F1
#
_cell.length_a   1.000
_cell.length_b   1.000
_cell.length_c   1.000
_cell.angle_alpha   90.00
_cell.angle_beta   90.00
_cell.angle_gamma   90.00
#
_symmetry.space_group_name_H-M   'P 1'
#
loop_
_entity.id
_entity.type
_entity.pdbx_description
1 polymer ?
#
loop_
_entity_poly.entity_id
_entity_poly.type
_entity_poly.pdbx_seq_one_letter_code
_entity_poly.pdbx_strand_id
1 'polypeptide(L)' 'MELNRPLFNLLKPEEFGIELSETFQIHPEQSTSALVVYHPDATYYNV' A
#
# COMPACT_ATOMS: atom_id res chain seq x y z
N MET A 1 9.67 -6.43 -5.80
CA MET A 1 8.84 -6.14 -4.61
C MET A 1 8.69 -4.63 -4.50
N GLU A 2 7.79 -4.03 -5.28
CA GLU A 2 7.53 -2.58 -5.27
C GLU A 2 6.02 -2.32 -5.16
N LEU A 3 5.27 -3.24 -4.54
CA LEU A 3 3.80 -3.23 -4.52
C LEU A 3 3.22 -1.93 -3.95
N ASN A 4 3.93 -1.32 -3.00
CA ASN A 4 3.52 -0.07 -2.38
C ASN A 4 3.72 1.15 -3.27
N ARG A 5 4.66 1.14 -4.23
CA ARG A 5 4.99 2.34 -5.03
C ARG A 5 3.80 2.86 -5.86
N PRO A 6 3.04 2.00 -6.59
CA PRO A 6 1.82 2.45 -7.27
C PRO A 6 0.80 3.08 -6.32
N LEU A 7 0.66 2.52 -5.11
CA LEU A 7 -0.29 3.02 -4.12
C LEU A 7 0.14 4.38 -3.55
N PHE A 8 1.44 4.55 -3.27
CA PHE A 8 2.02 5.82 -2.81
C PHE A 8 1.87 6.93 -3.86
N ASN A 9 2.17 6.63 -5.13
CA ASN A 9 1.98 7.58 -6.22
C ASN A 9 0.53 8.05 -6.35
N LEU A 10 -0.44 7.18 -6.04
CA LEU A 10 -1.87 7.49 -6.12
C LEU A 10 -2.38 8.26 -4.90
N LEU A 11 -2.01 7.80 -3.69
CA LEU A 11 -2.57 8.29 -2.42
C LEU A 11 -1.79 9.47 -1.82
N LYS A 12 -0.53 9.64 -2.19
CA LYS A 12 0.39 10.66 -1.66
C LYS A 12 0.45 10.71 -0.11
N PRO A 13 0.68 9.56 0.55
CA PRO A 13 0.66 9.49 2.00
C PRO A 13 1.79 10.29 2.68
N GLU A 14 2.78 10.76 1.92
CA GLU A 14 3.86 11.63 2.38
C GLU A 14 3.34 12.97 2.95
N GLU A 15 2.18 13.43 2.47
CA GLU A 15 1.50 14.61 3.03
C GLU A 15 1.08 14.41 4.50
N PHE A 16 1.02 13.15 4.96
CA PHE A 16 0.70 12.75 6.31
C PHE A 16 1.92 12.22 7.09
N GLY A 17 3.13 12.38 6.54
CA GLY A 17 4.38 11.92 7.17
C GLY A 17 4.63 10.42 7.09
N ILE A 18 3.94 9.71 6.18
CA ILE A 18 4.20 8.30 5.88
C ILE A 18 5.06 8.23 4.63
N GLU A 19 6.19 7.54 4.72
CA GLU A 19 7.21 7.52 3.68
C GLU A 19 7.51 6.09 3.22
N LEU A 20 8.11 5.99 2.04
CA LEU A 20 8.59 4.74 1.48
C LEU A 20 10.12 4.71 1.51
N SER A 21 10.70 3.70 2.14
CA SER A 21 12.16 3.53 2.20
C SER A 21 12.75 3.18 0.83
N GLU A 22 14.09 3.24 0.73
CA GLU A 22 14.83 2.76 -0.45
C GLU A 22 14.56 1.28 -0.78
N THR A 23 14.12 0.50 0.21
CA THR A 23 13.76 -0.92 0.07
C THR A 23 12.26 -1.15 -0.16
N PHE A 24 11.49 -0.09 -0.45
CA PHE A 24 10.03 -0.11 -0.66
C PHE A 24 9.20 -0.54 0.56
N GLN A 25 9.76 -0.39 1.75
CA GLN A 25 9.05 -0.60 3.01
C GLN A 25 8.35 0.68 3.45
N ILE A 26 7.21 0.55 4.12
CA ILE A 26 6.47 1.69 4.64
C ILE A 26 7.06 2.09 6.00
N HIS A 27 7.31 3.39 6.18
CA HIS A 27 7.68 4.00 7.45
C HIS A 27 6.62 5.04 7.87
N PRO A 28 6.13 5.03 9.13
CA PRO A 28 6.47 4.09 10.22
C PRO A 28 6.03 2.65 9.93
N GLU A 29 6.73 1.67 10.49
CA GLU A 29 6.48 0.25 10.26
C GLU A 29 5.10 -0.22 10.76
N GLN A 30 4.47 0.55 11.66
CA GLN A 30 3.10 0.31 12.12
C GLN A 30 2.02 0.77 11.11
N SER A 31 2.43 1.26 9.94
CA SER A 31 1.52 1.65 8.87
C SER A 31 1.11 0.43 8.03
N THR A 32 -0.06 0.50 7.38
CA THR A 32 -0.55 -0.56 6.50
C THR A 32 -1.18 0.05 5.25
N SER A 33 -0.89 -0.54 4.09
CA SER A 33 -1.55 -0.24 2.83
C SER A 33 -2.61 -1.32 2.54
N ALA A 34 -3.75 -0.93 1.96
CA ALA A 34 -4.81 -1.86 1.63
C ALA A 34 -5.54 -1.43 0.35
N LEU A 35 -6.08 -2.41 -0.38
CA LEU A 35 -7.00 -2.21 -1.50
C LEU A 35 -8.39 -2.71 -1.09
N VAL A 36 -9.40 -1.87 -1.25
CA VAL A 36 -10.80 -2.21 -0.94
C VAL A 36 -11.54 -2.43 -2.26
N VAL A 37 -12.19 -3.58 -2.40
CA VAL A 37 -12.96 -3.96 -3.60
C VAL A 37 -14.37 -4.34 -3.19
N TYR A 38 -15.38 -3.73 -3.83
CA TYR A 38 -16.79 -3.93 -3.47
C TYR A 38 -17.50 -5.07 -4.21
N HIS A 39 -16.81 -5.76 -5.12
CA HIS A 39 -17.43 -6.81 -5.91
C HIS A 39 -17.85 -7.99 -5.02
N PRO A 40 -19.09 -8.51 -5.12
CA PRO A 40 -19.61 -9.55 -4.21
C PRO A 40 -18.81 -10.85 -4.26
N ASP A 41 -18.23 -11.17 -5.42
CA ASP A 41 -17.41 -12.37 -5.61
C ASP A 41 -15.91 -12.15 -5.34
N ALA A 42 -15.49 -10.97 -4.86
CA ALA A 42 -14.08 -10.71 -4.59
C ALA A 42 -13.59 -11.57 -3.41
N THR A 43 -12.53 -12.34 -3.64
CA THR A 43 -11.91 -13.22 -2.63
C THR A 43 -10.39 -13.21 -2.74
N TYR A 44 -9.72 -13.61 -1.66
CA TYR A 44 -8.28 -13.86 -1.66
C TYR A 44 -7.97 -15.22 -2.29
N TYR A 45 -6.90 -15.27 -3.07
CA TYR A 45 -6.38 -16.50 -3.64
C TYR A 45 -4.84 -16.48 -3.59
N ASN A 46 -4.23 -17.66 -3.61
CA ASN A 46 -2.77 -17.79 -3.66
C ASN A 46 -2.29 -17.95 -5.11
N VAL A 47 -1.13 -17.39 -5.45
CA VAL A 47 -0.50 -17.44 -6.78
C VAL A 47 0.78 -18.28 -6.72
#